data_AF-A0A944BQG5-F1
#
_entry.id   AF-A0A944BQG5-F1
#
_cell.length_a   1.000
_cell.length_b   1.000
_cell.length_c   1.000
_cell.angle_alpha   90.00
_cell.angle_beta   90.00
_cell.angle_gamma   90.00
#
_symmetry.space_group_name_H-M   'P 1'
#
loop_
_entity.id
_entity.type
_entity.pdbx_description
1 polymer ?
#
loop_
_entity_poly.entity_id
_entity_poly.type
_entity_poly.pdbx_seq_one_letter_code
_entity_poly.pdbx_strand_id
1 'polypeptide(L)'
;MSKTVKQIADELGVSKQAVHQKRKSKELSTALQPFTSTVDGVVYISVDGENLIKQAFLKNDRKQVDDKLSSTVDGSFTPSFTPPEDSEVVFLRGQVEKLQAELEKEREHNREKDKQLLETLNKLAESQAALSAGQAADKQKALAEKIIEGNKQLSDEALASEKSQHFLRKIFCRKKK
;
A
#
# COMPACT_ATOMS: atom_id res chain seq x y z
N MET A 1 6.61 20.50 -14.69
CA MET A 1 7.46 21.21 -13.69
C MET A 1 8.86 21.29 -14.27
N SER A 2 9.47 22.48 -14.30
CA SER A 2 10.85 22.66 -14.74
C SER A 2 11.76 22.80 -13.52
N LYS A 3 12.95 22.21 -13.57
CA LYS A 3 13.93 22.27 -12.48
C LYS A 3 15.10 23.16 -12.82
N THR A 4 15.73 23.67 -11.78
CA THR A 4 16.98 24.43 -11.91
C THR A 4 18.17 23.50 -12.04
N VAL A 5 19.26 24.03 -12.61
CA VAL A 5 20.55 23.32 -12.67
C VAL A 5 21.02 22.83 -11.29
N LYS A 6 20.73 23.60 -10.22
CA LYS A 6 21.07 23.22 -8.85
C LYS A 6 20.33 21.96 -8.41
N GLN A 7 19.00 21.92 -8.61
CA GLN A 7 18.19 20.75 -8.24
C GLN A 7 18.62 19.49 -9.01
N ILE A 8 18.95 19.63 -10.29
CA ILE A 8 19.44 18.50 -11.10
C ILE A 8 20.80 18.01 -10.60
N ALA A 9 21.67 18.92 -10.17
CA ALA A 9 22.97 18.59 -9.61
C ALA A 9 22.81 17.83 -8.27
N ASP A 10 21.93 18.32 -7.39
CA ASP A 10 21.61 17.70 -6.11
C ASP A 10 21.00 16.29 -6.30
N GLU A 11 20.11 16.11 -7.29
CA GLU A 11 19.54 14.80 -7.65
C GLU A 11 20.57 13.81 -8.22
N LEU A 12 21.55 14.32 -8.98
CA LEU A 12 22.60 13.50 -9.59
C LEU A 12 23.78 13.25 -8.64
N GLY A 13 23.84 13.91 -7.48
CA GLY A 13 24.99 13.86 -6.59
C GLY A 13 26.27 14.48 -7.18
N VAL A 14 26.14 15.33 -8.20
CA VAL A 14 27.27 15.97 -8.90
C VAL A 14 27.31 17.46 -8.59
N SER A 15 28.45 18.11 -8.83
CA SER A 15 28.55 19.56 -8.61
C SER A 15 27.70 20.36 -9.60
N LYS A 16 27.13 21.49 -9.15
CA LYS A 16 26.42 22.46 -10.02
C LYS A 16 27.24 22.84 -11.25
N GLN A 17 28.56 22.98 -11.09
CA GLN A 17 29.49 23.30 -12.17
C GLN A 17 29.59 22.18 -13.21
N ALA A 18 29.64 20.92 -12.77
CA ALA A 18 29.66 19.78 -13.69
C ALA A 18 28.42 19.77 -14.58
N VAL A 19 27.23 20.04 -14.02
CA VAL A 19 25.99 20.13 -14.80
C VAL A 19 26.03 21.28 -15.79
N HIS A 20 26.55 22.44 -15.40
CA HIS A 20 26.72 23.59 -16.31
C HIS A 20 27.68 23.28 -17.47
N GLN A 21 28.81 22.63 -17.20
CA GLN A 21 29.75 22.22 -18.23
C GLN A 21 29.15 21.18 -19.17
N LYS A 22 28.47 20.18 -18.59
CA LYS A 22 27.85 19.09 -19.35
C LYS A 22 26.72 19.61 -20.25
N ARG A 23 25.88 20.53 -19.77
CA ARG A 23 24.87 21.23 -20.59
C ARG A 23 25.49 22.00 -21.74
N LYS A 24 26.64 22.65 -21.52
CA LYS A 24 27.37 23.42 -22.54
C LYS A 24 28.19 22.53 -23.49
N SER A 25 28.23 21.21 -23.28
CA SER A 25 28.94 20.30 -24.19
C SER A 25 28.27 20.26 -25.57
N LYS A 26 29.07 20.08 -26.62
CA LYS A 26 28.60 20.11 -28.01
C LYS A 26 27.48 19.11 -28.31
N GLU A 27 27.50 17.96 -27.65
CA GLU A 27 26.51 16.88 -27.84
C GLU A 27 25.15 17.23 -27.19
N LEU A 28 25.15 17.85 -26.02
CA LEU A 28 23.93 18.14 -25.28
C LEU A 28 23.39 19.54 -25.49
N SER A 29 24.24 20.51 -25.83
CA SER A 29 23.81 21.91 -26.00
C SER A 29 22.75 22.04 -27.09
N THR A 30 22.92 21.34 -28.22
CA THR A 30 21.95 21.33 -29.32
C THR A 30 20.64 20.66 -28.93
N ALA A 31 20.72 19.53 -28.23
CA ALA A 31 19.55 18.77 -27.79
C ALA A 31 18.78 19.45 -26.64
N LEU A 32 19.47 20.20 -25.79
CA LEU A 32 18.89 20.89 -24.62
C LEU A 32 18.34 22.28 -24.95
N GLN A 33 18.69 22.86 -26.10
CA GLN A 33 18.20 24.16 -26.53
C GLN A 33 16.66 24.30 -26.49
N PRO A 34 15.85 23.35 -27.02
CA PRO A 34 14.39 23.44 -26.93
C PRO A 34 13.83 23.18 -25.52
N PHE A 35 14.62 22.60 -24.62
CA PHE A 35 14.18 22.19 -23.27
C PHE A 35 14.76 23.07 -22.16
N THR A 36 15.44 24.17 -22.51
CA THR A 36 16.02 25.11 -21.58
C THR A 36 15.34 26.47 -21.73
N SER A 37 15.03 27.09 -20.61
CA SER A 37 14.46 28.43 -20.57
C SER A 37 15.18 29.23 -19.49
N THR A 38 15.50 30.47 -19.79
CA THR A 38 16.14 31.36 -18.82
C THR A 38 15.11 32.39 -18.39
N VAL A 39 14.80 32.41 -17.09
CA VAL A 39 13.89 33.39 -16.48
C VAL A 39 14.68 34.05 -15.36
N ASP A 40 14.81 35.38 -15.40
CA ASP A 40 15.54 36.20 -14.41
C ASP A 40 16.98 35.73 -14.14
N GLY A 41 17.69 35.31 -15.20
CA GLY A 41 19.08 34.83 -15.11
C GLY A 41 19.23 33.41 -14.53
N VAL A 42 18.13 32.76 -14.16
CA VAL A 42 18.10 31.37 -13.69
C VAL A 42 17.70 30.47 -14.85
N VAL A 43 18.51 29.42 -15.10
CA VAL A 43 18.21 28.44 -16.14
C VAL A 43 17.33 27.33 -15.57
N TYR A 44 16.15 27.22 -16.16
CA TYR A 44 15.18 26.16 -15.95
C TYR A 44 15.27 25.15 -17.08
N ILE A 45 15.16 23.88 -16.71
CA ILE A 45 15.25 22.74 -17.62
C ILE A 45 13.95 21.97 -17.47
N SER A 46 13.29 21.71 -18.59
CA SER A 46 12.10 20.85 -18.64
C SER A 46 12.46 19.39 -18.38
N VAL A 47 11.47 18.58 -18.00
CA VAL A 47 11.64 17.15 -17.68
C VAL A 47 12.43 16.38 -18.76
N ASP A 48 12.17 16.65 -20.04
CA ASP A 48 12.90 16.01 -21.14
C ASP A 48 14.39 16.38 -21.16
N GLY A 49 14.70 17.65 -20.88
CA GLY A 49 16.07 18.13 -20.75
C GLY A 49 16.77 17.56 -19.51
N GLU A 50 16.04 17.32 -18.42
CA GLU A 50 16.59 16.62 -17.25
C GLU A 50 17.03 15.21 -17.63
N ASN A 51 16.20 14.47 -18.36
CA ASN A 51 16.50 13.11 -18.80
C ASN A 51 17.73 13.06 -19.71
N LEU A 52 17.87 14.02 -20.63
CA LEU A 52 19.05 14.18 -21.48
C LEU A 52 20.34 14.40 -20.67
N ILE A 53 20.28 15.28 -19.66
CA ILE A 53 21.42 15.56 -18.78
C ILE A 53 21.77 14.30 -17.97
N LYS A 54 20.79 13.66 -17.35
CA LYS A 54 20.98 12.43 -16.57
C LYS A 54 21.64 11.33 -17.39
N GLN A 55 21.12 11.04 -18.58
CA GLN A 55 21.70 10.04 -19.48
C GLN A 55 23.15 10.35 -19.87
N ALA A 56 23.47 11.64 -20.06
CA ALA A 56 24.80 12.02 -20.48
C ALA A 56 25.84 11.94 -19.37
N PHE A 57 25.44 12.11 -18.11
CA PHE A 57 26.28 11.80 -16.95
C PHE A 57 26.54 10.30 -16.85
N LEU A 58 25.50 9.46 -16.95
CA LEU A 58 25.64 8.00 -16.96
C LEU A 58 26.54 7.47 -18.09
N LYS A 59 26.55 8.14 -19.25
CA LYS A 59 27.42 7.78 -20.39
C LYS A 59 28.89 8.16 -20.18
N ASN A 60 29.17 9.18 -19.38
CA ASN A 60 30.55 9.63 -19.13
C ASN A 60 31.29 8.73 -18.12
N ASP A 61 30.58 8.16 -17.15
CA ASP A 61 31.18 7.21 -16.19
C ASP A 61 31.73 5.96 -16.89
N ARG A 62 31.17 5.59 -18.06
CA ARG A 62 31.64 4.47 -18.88
C ARG A 62 32.85 4.77 -19.77
N LYS A 63 33.28 6.02 -19.90
CA LYS A 63 34.42 6.41 -20.78
C LYS A 63 35.73 6.64 -20.01
N GLN A 64 35.76 6.42 -18.70
CA GLN A 64 36.95 6.69 -17.87
C GLN A 64 37.85 5.46 -17.64
N VAL A 65 37.69 4.36 -18.41
CA VAL A 65 38.48 3.13 -18.22
C VAL A 65 39.43 2.80 -19.38
N ASP A 66 39.38 3.50 -20.52
CA ASP A 66 39.99 2.97 -21.76
C ASP A 66 41.32 3.61 -22.21
N ASP A 67 41.88 4.61 -21.52
CA ASP A 67 43.05 5.37 -22.03
C ASP A 67 44.38 5.07 -21.32
N LYS A 68 44.54 3.90 -20.68
CA LYS A 68 45.84 3.54 -20.06
C LYS A 68 46.20 2.06 -20.07
N LEU A 69 45.93 1.33 -21.15
CA LEU A 69 46.49 -0.01 -21.34
C LEU A 69 47.00 -0.25 -22.78
N SER A 70 48.01 0.53 -23.17
CA SER A 70 48.91 0.13 -24.25
C SER A 70 50.21 -0.39 -23.63
N SER A 71 50.24 -1.67 -23.25
CA SER A 71 51.49 -2.44 -23.28
C SER A 71 51.18 -3.90 -23.57
N THR A 72 51.36 -4.27 -24.83
CA THR A 72 51.97 -5.55 -25.26
C THR A 72 52.26 -6.56 -24.15
N VAL A 73 51.50 -7.65 -24.06
CA VAL A 73 52.04 -8.98 -23.74
C VAL A 73 51.17 -10.04 -24.43
N ASP A 74 51.87 -10.83 -25.23
CA ASP A 74 51.50 -12.08 -25.87
C ASP A 74 51.28 -13.20 -24.84
N GLY A 75 50.33 -14.11 -25.12
CA GLY A 75 50.29 -15.45 -24.53
C GLY A 75 49.45 -15.65 -23.26
N SER A 76 48.34 -16.37 -23.42
CA SER A 76 47.67 -17.19 -22.39
C SER A 76 47.04 -16.45 -21.19
N PHE A 77 45.78 -16.02 -21.36
CA PHE A 77 44.94 -15.58 -20.24
C PHE A 77 43.72 -16.48 -20.09
N THR A 78 43.80 -17.44 -19.17
CA THR A 78 42.63 -17.87 -18.40
C THR A 78 42.55 -16.92 -17.21
N PRO A 79 41.60 -15.96 -17.15
CA PRO A 79 41.38 -15.22 -15.91
C PRO A 79 40.67 -16.16 -14.96
N SER A 80 41.41 -16.86 -14.10
CA SER A 80 40.87 -17.16 -12.79
C SER A 80 40.88 -15.84 -12.01
N PHE A 81 39.89 -14.98 -12.30
CA PHE A 81 39.69 -13.74 -11.58
C PHE A 81 39.09 -14.08 -10.22
N THR A 82 39.94 -14.51 -9.29
CA THR A 82 39.66 -14.40 -7.86
C THR A 82 39.92 -12.94 -7.49
N PRO A 83 38.89 -12.12 -7.21
CA PRO A 83 39.10 -10.75 -6.78
C PRO A 83 39.95 -10.77 -5.50
N PRO A 84 40.96 -9.91 -5.35
CA PRO A 84 41.64 -9.73 -4.08
C PRO A 84 40.59 -9.45 -2.99
N GLU A 85 40.72 -10.06 -1.81
CA GLU A 85 39.71 -9.95 -0.75
C GLU A 85 39.53 -8.51 -0.21
N ASP A 86 40.45 -7.60 -0.54
CA ASP A 86 40.40 -6.16 -0.27
C ASP A 86 39.80 -5.31 -1.41
N SER A 87 39.20 -5.96 -2.42
CA SER A 87 38.50 -5.26 -3.51
C SER A 87 37.21 -4.62 -3.01
N GLU A 88 36.97 -3.36 -3.37
CA GLU A 88 35.70 -2.65 -3.14
C GLU A 88 34.48 -3.46 -3.59
N VAL A 89 34.66 -4.34 -4.58
CA VAL A 89 33.64 -5.28 -5.05
C VAL A 89 33.22 -6.30 -3.98
N VAL A 90 34.15 -6.82 -3.18
CA VAL A 90 33.86 -7.75 -2.07
C VAL A 90 33.12 -7.04 -0.94
N PHE A 91 33.53 -5.81 -0.63
CA PHE A 91 32.84 -4.97 0.36
C PHE A 91 31.41 -4.62 -0.06
N LEU A 92 31.22 -4.17 -1.31
CA LEU A 92 29.89 -3.88 -1.87
C LEU A 92 29.04 -5.16 -1.94
N ARG A 93 29.62 -6.30 -2.29
CA ARG A 93 28.91 -7.59 -2.28
C ARG A 93 28.44 -7.95 -0.87
N GLY A 94 29.28 -7.77 0.15
CA GLY A 94 28.90 -7.97 1.54
C GLY A 94 27.80 -7.01 2.03
N GLN A 95 27.79 -5.76 1.56
CA GLN A 95 26.68 -4.84 1.83
C GLN A 95 25.39 -5.27 1.14
N VAL A 96 25.45 -5.70 -0.12
CA VAL A 96 24.29 -6.22 -0.85
C VAL A 96 23.72 -7.44 -0.15
N GLU A 97 24.56 -8.37 0.31
CA GLU A 97 24.12 -9.54 1.06
C GLU A 97 23.43 -9.17 2.39
N LYS A 98 23.96 -8.18 3.12
CA LYS A 98 23.31 -7.66 4.34
C LYS A 98 21.96 -7.02 4.04
N LEU A 99 21.87 -6.17 3.01
CA LEU A 99 20.62 -5.52 2.60
C LEU A 99 19.60 -6.55 2.10
N GLN A 100 20.03 -7.59 1.39
CA GLN A 100 19.15 -8.69 0.97
C GLN A 100 18.62 -9.48 2.18
N ALA A 101 19.47 -9.76 3.17
CA ALA A 101 19.05 -10.43 4.40
C ALA A 101 18.05 -9.59 5.21
N GLU A 102 18.26 -8.27 5.28
CA GLU A 102 17.34 -7.34 5.95
C GLU A 102 16.01 -7.24 5.20
N LEU A 103 16.03 -7.16 3.87
CA LEU A 103 14.83 -7.17 3.04
C LEU A 103 14.03 -8.45 3.20
N GLU A 104 14.67 -9.62 3.27
CA GLU A 104 13.94 -10.88 3.46
C GLU A 104 13.31 -10.96 4.86
N LYS A 105 14.00 -10.48 5.90
CA LYS A 105 13.41 -10.36 7.25
C LYS A 105 12.20 -9.43 7.25
N GLU A 106 12.28 -8.29 6.56
CA GLU A 106 11.16 -7.35 6.47
C GLU A 106 9.97 -7.94 5.70
N ARG A 107 10.25 -8.72 4.65
CA ARG A 107 9.21 -9.46 3.91
C ARG A 107 8.56 -10.53 4.76
N GLU A 108 9.34 -11.31 5.50
CA GLU A 108 8.82 -12.32 6.42
C GLU A 108 7.98 -11.67 7.54
N HIS A 109 8.44 -10.56 8.11
CA HIS A 109 7.67 -9.79 9.08
C HIS A 109 6.34 -9.30 8.49
N ASN A 110 6.32 -8.81 7.24
CA ASN A 110 5.07 -8.40 6.59
C ASN A 110 4.13 -9.58 6.41
N ARG A 111 4.63 -10.73 5.94
CA ARG A 111 3.82 -11.96 5.79
C ARG A 111 3.19 -12.38 7.11
N GLU A 112 3.92 -12.31 8.22
CA GLU A 112 3.39 -12.66 9.54
C GLU A 112 2.34 -11.64 10.02
N LYS A 113 2.57 -10.34 9.80
CA LYS A 113 1.55 -9.30 10.07
C LYS A 113 0.28 -9.51 9.26
N ASP A 114 0.40 -9.84 7.97
CA ASP A 114 -0.74 -10.12 7.10
C ASP A 114 -1.54 -11.34 7.59
N LYS A 115 -0.83 -12.39 8.05
CA LYS A 115 -1.46 -13.56 8.65
C LYS A 115 -2.21 -13.22 9.94
N GLN A 116 -1.61 -12.42 10.83
CA GLN A 116 -2.26 -11.95 12.05
C GLN A 116 -3.48 -11.06 11.75
N LEU A 117 -3.39 -10.19 10.76
CA LEU A 117 -4.52 -9.39 10.28
C LEU A 117 -5.65 -10.29 9.79
N LEU A 118 -5.33 -11.31 8.99
CA LEU A 118 -6.33 -12.26 8.51
C LEU A 118 -7.00 -13.03 9.66
N GLU A 119 -6.23 -13.46 10.66
CA GLU A 119 -6.75 -14.15 11.84
C GLU A 119 -7.67 -13.25 12.68
N THR A 120 -7.28 -11.98 12.90
CA THR A 120 -8.11 -11.01 13.63
C THR A 120 -9.40 -10.67 12.88
N LEU A 121 -9.34 -10.55 11.55
CA LEU A 121 -10.52 -10.38 10.71
C LEU A 121 -11.48 -11.56 10.79
N ASN A 122 -10.95 -12.79 10.76
CA ASN A 122 -11.78 -13.99 10.92
C ASN A 122 -12.46 -14.03 12.30
N LYS A 123 -11.72 -13.78 13.38
CA LYS A 123 -12.29 -13.72 14.73
C LYS A 123 -13.35 -12.63 14.86
N LEU A 124 -13.13 -11.47 14.25
CA LEU A 124 -14.10 -10.38 14.24
C LEU A 124 -15.36 -10.76 13.44
N ALA A 125 -15.21 -11.42 12.29
CA ALA A 125 -16.32 -11.92 11.50
C ALA A 125 -17.14 -12.98 12.26
N GLU A 126 -16.47 -13.92 12.93
CA GLU A 126 -17.10 -14.92 13.80
C GLU A 126 -17.86 -14.27 14.95
N SER A 127 -17.25 -13.30 15.65
CA SER A 127 -17.90 -12.55 16.72
C SER A 127 -19.12 -11.77 16.23
N GLN A 128 -19.00 -11.11 15.07
CA GLN A 128 -20.10 -10.38 14.46
C GLN A 128 -21.25 -11.31 14.05
N ALA A 129 -20.94 -12.48 13.50
CA ALA A 129 -21.93 -13.50 13.16
C ALA A 129 -22.64 -14.03 14.42
N ALA A 130 -21.90 -14.30 15.49
CA ALA A 130 -22.46 -14.73 16.77
C ALA A 130 -23.37 -13.67 17.40
N LEU A 131 -22.97 -12.40 17.37
CA LEU A 131 -23.80 -11.28 17.85
C LEU A 131 -25.08 -11.13 17.02
N SER A 132 -24.97 -11.19 15.70
CA SER A 132 -26.14 -11.12 14.82
C SER A 132 -27.10 -12.29 15.04
N ALA A 133 -26.58 -13.51 15.24
CA ALA A 133 -27.37 -14.68 15.57
C ALA A 133 -28.05 -14.55 16.94
N GLY A 134 -27.34 -14.06 17.95
CA GLY A 134 -27.88 -13.77 19.28
C GLY A 134 -29.02 -12.75 19.21
N GLN A 135 -28.82 -11.63 18.52
CA GLN A 135 -29.86 -10.61 18.33
C GLN A 135 -31.08 -11.14 17.58
N ALA A 136 -30.89 -12.03 16.59
CA ALA A 136 -31.99 -12.66 15.89
C ALA A 136 -32.77 -13.61 16.81
N ALA A 137 -32.07 -14.41 17.62
CA ALA A 137 -32.69 -15.29 18.61
C ALA A 137 -33.47 -14.50 19.68
N ASP A 138 -32.90 -13.41 20.19
CA ASP A 138 -33.55 -12.53 21.16
C ASP A 138 -34.81 -11.89 20.59
N LYS A 139 -34.77 -11.41 19.34
CA LYS A 139 -35.94 -10.88 18.64
C LYS A 139 -37.02 -11.96 18.47
N GLN A 140 -36.64 -13.18 18.07
CA GLN A 140 -37.59 -14.29 17.94
C GLN A 140 -38.22 -14.65 19.29
N LYS A 141 -37.43 -14.68 20.37
CA LYS A 141 -37.92 -14.93 21.73
C LYS A 141 -38.91 -13.85 22.17
N ALA A 142 -38.57 -12.57 21.99
CA ALA A 142 -39.45 -11.45 22.33
C ALA A 142 -40.77 -11.46 21.52
N LEU A 143 -40.72 -11.86 20.25
CA LEU A 143 -41.91 -12.03 19.43
C LEU A 143 -42.78 -13.21 19.91
N ALA A 144 -42.17 -14.34 20.26
CA ALA A 144 -42.89 -15.49 20.81
C ALA A 144 -43.56 -15.16 22.15
N GLU A 145 -42.87 -14.45 23.05
CA GLU A 145 -43.44 -13.99 24.33
C GLU A 145 -44.65 -13.08 24.11
N LYS A 146 -44.58 -12.11 23.18
CA LYS A 146 -45.72 -11.25 22.83
C LYS A 146 -46.91 -12.01 22.27
N ILE A 147 -46.67 -13.03 21.42
CA ILE A 147 -47.75 -13.86 20.87
C ILE A 147 -48.43 -14.66 21.98
N ILE A 148 -47.64 -15.25 22.89
CA ILE A 148 -48.16 -16.02 24.04
C ILE A 148 -48.99 -15.11 24.95
N GLU A 149 -48.49 -13.92 25.27
CA GLU A 149 -49.19 -12.95 26.12
C GLU A 149 -50.49 -12.45 25.47
N GLY A 150 -50.46 -12.11 24.18
CA GLY A 150 -51.66 -11.71 23.43
C GLY A 150 -52.73 -12.81 23.36
N ASN A 151 -52.34 -14.06 23.14
CA ASN A 151 -53.29 -15.19 23.15
C ASN A 151 -53.91 -15.40 24.54
N LYS A 152 -53.15 -15.18 25.60
CA LYS A 152 -53.65 -15.28 26.98
C LYS A 152 -54.69 -14.21 27.28
N GLN A 153 -54.41 -12.96 26.89
CA GLN A 153 -55.36 -11.84 27.00
C GLN A 153 -56.65 -12.10 26.22
N LEU A 154 -56.56 -12.60 24.98
CA LEU A 154 -57.72 -12.96 24.16
C LEU A 154 -58.55 -14.09 24.80
N SER A 155 -57.89 -15.09 25.42
CA SER A 155 -58.58 -16.18 26.11
C SER A 155 -59.29 -15.70 27.38
N ASP A 156 -58.68 -14.78 28.13
CA ASP A 156 -59.26 -14.21 29.35
C ASP A 156 -60.43 -13.26 29.03
N GLU A 157 -60.32 -12.46 27.96
CA GLU A 157 -61.43 -11.63 27.46
C GLU A 157 -62.58 -12.47 26.90
N ALA A 158 -62.30 -13.55 26.17
CA ALA A 158 -63.33 -14.46 25.68
C ALA A 158 -64.10 -15.12 26.82
N LEU A 159 -63.40 -15.60 27.85
CA LEU A 159 -64.00 -16.14 29.07
C LEU A 159 -64.80 -15.09 29.85
N ALA A 160 -64.34 -13.85 29.92
CA ALA A 160 -65.05 -12.75 30.57
C ALA A 160 -66.32 -12.36 29.79
N SER A 161 -66.26 -12.35 28.46
CA SER A 161 -67.39 -12.08 27.57
C SER A 161 -68.45 -13.18 27.65
N GLU A 162 -68.07 -14.47 27.60
CA GLU A 162 -69.00 -15.59 27.76
C GLU A 162 -69.74 -15.55 29.11
N LYS A 163 -69.00 -15.31 30.21
CA LYS A 163 -69.60 -15.19 31.54
C LYS A 163 -70.61 -14.03 31.60
N SER A 164 -70.29 -12.91 30.98
CA SER A 164 -71.17 -11.73 30.90
C SER A 164 -72.42 -12.00 30.07
N GLN A 165 -72.29 -12.66 28.92
CA GLN A 165 -73.44 -13.05 28.09
C GLN A 165 -74.34 -14.07 28.79
N HIS A 166 -73.76 -15.07 29.45
CA HIS A 166 -74.49 -16.06 30.23
C HIS A 166 -75.26 -15.41 31.40
N PHE A 167 -74.65 -14.43 32.08
CA PHE A 167 -75.29 -13.66 33.15
C PHE A 167 -76.51 -12.88 32.65
N LEU A 168 -76.38 -12.13 31.55
CA LEU A 168 -77.50 -11.37 30.97
C LEU A 168 -78.65 -12.29 30.53
N ARG A 169 -78.35 -13.40 29.86
CA ARG A 169 -79.36 -14.38 29.43
C ARG A 169 -80.14 -14.95 30.62
N LYS A 170 -79.47 -15.22 31.75
CA LYS A 170 -80.12 -15.73 32.97
C LYS A 170 -81.07 -14.71 33.61
N ILE A 171 -80.75 -13.42 33.55
CA ILE A 171 -81.63 -12.35 34.07
C ILE A 171 -82.84 -12.13 33.17
N PHE A 172 -82.64 -12.04 31.84
CA PHE A 172 -83.73 -11.72 30.91
C PHE A 172 -84.66 -12.90 30.62
N CYS A 173 -84.20 -14.16 30.68
CA CYS A 173 -85.08 -15.33 30.52
C CYS A 173 -85.99 -15.58 31.73
N ARG A 174 -85.75 -14.95 32.89
CA ARG A 174 -86.54 -15.16 34.12
C ARG A 174 -87.80 -14.29 34.19
N LYS A 175 -88.05 -13.44 33.19
CA LYS A 175 -89.18 -12.49 33.13
C LYS A 175 -90.31 -12.89 32.17
N LYS A 176 -90.34 -14.15 31.72
CA LYS A 176 -91.48 -14.74 30.99
C LYS A 176 -92.07 -15.92 31.77
N LYS A 177 -92.82 -15.62 32.81
CA LYS A 177 -93.91 -16.45 33.33
C LYS A 177 -95.01 -15.51 33.76
#